data_AF-A0A8J3WEQ4-F1
#
_entry.id   AF-A0A8J3WEQ4-F1
#
_cell.length_a   1.000
_cell.length_b   1.000
_cell.length_c   1.000
_cell.angle_alpha   90.00
_cell.angle_beta   90.00
_cell.angle_gamma   90.00
#
_symmetry.space_group_name_H-M   'P 1'
#
loop_
_entity.id
_entity.type
_entity.pdbx_description
1 polymer ?
#
loop_
_entity_poly.entity_id
_entity_poly.type
_entity_poly.pdbx_seq_one_letter_code
_entity_poly.pdbx_strand_id
1 'polypeptide(L)'
;MEPALLHLSLLGLIPLAIVELSGASTEQRQTVAAAAADAIASRADQMLFPAPKAKPSGVLAHLARGLAAAAYQPGGITALGLHVCLYAHPYCPVAPGERARCCTCEPGRCALGTDRSCLTTCRWCAHGCATDGSCCRPPSLWGRITVVGE
;
A
#
# COMPACT_ATOMS: atom_id res chain seq x y z
N MET A 1 -20.84 -9.40 6.44
CA MET A 1 -19.80 -10.12 5.68
C MET A 1 -18.78 -10.63 6.68
N GLU A 2 -18.37 -11.89 6.57
CA GLU A 2 -17.32 -12.47 7.42
C GLU A 2 -15.97 -11.73 7.23
N PRO A 3 -15.20 -11.45 8.30
CA PRO A 3 -13.91 -10.75 8.18
C PRO A 3 -12.95 -11.44 7.20
N ALA A 4 -12.86 -12.77 7.25
CA ALA A 4 -12.02 -13.56 6.35
C ALA A 4 -12.42 -13.40 4.87
N LEU A 5 -13.71 -13.29 4.57
CA LEU A 5 -14.19 -13.07 3.19
C LEU A 5 -13.83 -11.67 2.68
N LEU A 6 -13.88 -10.66 3.55
CA LEU A 6 -13.42 -9.30 3.23
C LEU A 6 -11.91 -9.30 2.91
N HIS A 7 -11.09 -9.92 3.76
CA HIS A 7 -9.65 -10.00 3.53
C HIS A 7 -9.30 -10.74 2.23
N LEU A 8 -9.87 -11.93 1.99
CA LEU A 8 -9.67 -12.67 0.75
C LEU A 8 -10.07 -11.86 -0.50
N SER A 9 -11.19 -11.14 -0.43
CA SER A 9 -11.64 -10.29 -1.53
C SER A 9 -10.68 -9.13 -1.80
N LEU A 10 -10.21 -8.47 -0.74
CA LEU A 10 -9.27 -7.35 -0.85
C LEU A 10 -7.87 -7.80 -1.30
N LEU A 11 -7.39 -8.97 -0.86
CA LEU A 11 -6.13 -9.56 -1.31
C LEU A 11 -6.11 -9.83 -2.82
N GLY A 12 -7.26 -10.14 -3.43
CA GLY A 12 -7.40 -10.25 -4.89
C GLY A 12 -7.60 -8.92 -5.62
N LEU A 13 -8.40 -8.00 -5.06
CA LEU A 13 -8.80 -6.76 -5.75
C LEU A 13 -7.77 -5.63 -5.65
N ILE A 14 -7.05 -5.51 -4.54
CA ILE A 14 -6.06 -4.44 -4.33
C ILE A 14 -4.89 -4.53 -5.34
N PRO A 15 -4.28 -5.70 -5.61
CA PRO A 15 -3.21 -5.82 -6.61
C PRO A 15 -3.64 -5.36 -8.01
N LEU A 16 -4.87 -5.72 -8.42
CA LEU A 16 -5.43 -5.31 -9.71
C LEU A 16 -5.60 -3.79 -9.77
N ALA A 17 -6.17 -3.18 -8.73
CA ALA A 17 -6.32 -1.73 -8.63
C ALA A 17 -4.98 -0.98 -8.56
N ILE A 18 -3.92 -1.58 -8.00
CA ILE A 18 -2.56 -1.03 -8.05
C ILE A 18 -2.05 -0.99 -9.49
N VAL A 19 -2.21 -2.08 -10.26
CA VAL A 19 -1.82 -2.11 -11.68
C VAL A 19 -2.59 -1.07 -12.50
N GLU A 20 -3.91 -0.92 -12.28
CA GLU A 20 -4.72 0.12 -12.93
C GLU A 20 -4.20 1.54 -12.64
N LEU A 21 -3.70 1.79 -11.42
CA LEU A 21 -3.20 3.10 -10.98
C LEU A 21 -1.69 3.31 -11.25
N SER A 22 -1.01 2.34 -11.86
CA SER A 22 0.43 2.39 -12.11
C SER A 22 0.87 3.59 -12.97
N GLY A 23 0.10 3.92 -14.00
CA GLY A 23 0.32 5.08 -14.87
C GLY A 23 -0.31 6.40 -14.39
N ALA A 24 -1.04 6.40 -13.26
CA ALA A 24 -1.75 7.58 -12.78
C ALA A 24 -0.81 8.61 -12.11
N SER A 25 -1.11 9.90 -12.23
CA SER A 25 -0.41 10.96 -11.48
C SER A 25 -0.80 10.97 -9.99
N THR A 26 -0.07 11.74 -9.19
CA THR A 26 -0.37 11.92 -7.76
C THR A 26 -1.77 12.50 -7.55
N GLU A 27 -2.15 13.48 -8.36
CA GLU A 27 -3.44 14.18 -8.32
C GLU A 27 -4.58 13.25 -8.75
N GLN A 28 -4.34 12.42 -9.78
CA GLN A 28 -5.30 11.39 -10.21
C GLN A 28 -5.51 10.33 -9.11
N ARG A 29 -4.44 9.88 -8.44
CA ARG A 29 -4.54 8.95 -7.30
C ARG A 29 -5.26 9.59 -6.10
N GLN A 30 -5.01 10.86 -5.80
CA GLN A 30 -5.76 11.62 -4.79
C GLN A 30 -7.25 11.71 -5.14
N THR A 31 -7.58 11.93 -6.41
CA THR A 31 -8.98 11.98 -6.91
C THR A 31 -9.67 10.62 -6.74
N VAL A 32 -8.98 9.52 -7.07
CA VAL A 32 -9.48 8.15 -6.85
C VAL A 32 -9.66 7.85 -5.36
N ALA A 33 -8.73 8.29 -4.50
CA ALA A 33 -8.83 8.12 -3.05
C ALA A 33 -10.02 8.90 -2.46
N ALA A 34 -10.25 10.14 -2.90
CA ALA A 34 -11.39 10.95 -2.47
C ALA A 34 -12.73 10.31 -2.91
N ALA A 35 -12.86 9.96 -4.20
CA ALA A 35 -14.06 9.30 -4.72
C ALA A 35 -14.32 7.92 -4.08
N ALA A 36 -13.26 7.21 -3.65
CA ALA A 36 -13.38 6.01 -2.84
C ALA A 36 -13.88 6.31 -1.42
N ALA A 37 -13.33 7.33 -0.75
CA ALA A 37 -13.77 7.74 0.58
C ALA A 37 -15.24 8.14 0.60
N ASP A 38 -15.70 8.97 -0.35
CA ASP A 38 -17.10 9.38 -0.49
C ASP A 38 -18.01 8.17 -0.72
N ALA A 39 -17.59 7.25 -1.60
CA ALA A 39 -18.34 6.03 -1.90
C ALA A 39 -18.45 5.07 -0.71
N ILE A 40 -17.44 5.01 0.16
CA ILE A 40 -17.44 4.20 1.38
C ILE A 40 -18.32 4.89 2.44
N ALA A 41 -18.09 6.18 2.70
CA ALA A 41 -18.83 6.94 3.71
C ALA A 41 -20.34 6.97 3.47
N SER A 42 -20.76 7.01 2.19
CA SER A 42 -22.18 7.04 1.80
C SER A 42 -22.88 5.69 1.70
N ARG A 43 -22.16 4.56 1.67
CA ARG A 43 -22.73 3.23 1.33
C ARG A 43 -22.14 2.03 2.10
N ALA A 44 -21.28 2.23 3.10
CA ALA A 44 -20.67 1.13 3.86
C ALA A 44 -21.70 0.21 4.55
N ASP A 45 -22.85 0.76 4.92
CA ASP A 45 -24.01 0.02 5.43
C ASP A 45 -24.47 -1.08 4.46
N GLN A 46 -24.49 -0.82 3.15
CA GLN A 46 -24.91 -1.78 2.11
C GLN A 46 -23.98 -3.00 2.01
N MET A 47 -22.75 -2.89 2.51
CA MET A 47 -21.78 -3.99 2.57
C MET A 47 -21.94 -4.84 3.84
N LEU A 48 -22.45 -4.25 4.92
CA LEU A 48 -22.74 -4.93 6.19
C LEU A 48 -24.13 -5.58 6.17
N PHE A 49 -25.12 -4.89 5.59
CA PHE A 49 -26.53 -5.23 5.55
C PHE A 49 -27.04 -5.31 4.10
N PRO A 50 -26.59 -6.31 3.31
CA PRO A 50 -27.03 -6.45 1.92
C PRO A 50 -28.53 -6.76 1.85
N ALA A 51 -29.30 -5.91 1.16
CA ALA A 51 -30.72 -6.14 0.99
C ALA A 51 -31.00 -7.38 0.10
N PRO A 52 -32.01 -8.21 0.40
CA PRO A 52 -32.31 -9.39 -0.40
C PRO A 52 -32.57 -9.05 -1.87
N LYS A 53 -31.85 -9.71 -2.78
CA LYS A 53 -31.88 -9.50 -4.25
C LYS A 53 -31.34 -8.14 -4.74
N ALA A 54 -30.71 -7.33 -3.89
CA ALA A 54 -30.02 -6.12 -4.35
C ALA A 54 -28.83 -6.45 -5.26
N LYS A 55 -28.53 -5.55 -6.20
CA LYS A 55 -27.27 -5.60 -6.97
C LYS A 55 -26.08 -5.31 -6.04
N PRO A 56 -24.87 -5.82 -6.33
CA PRO A 56 -23.67 -5.47 -5.56
C PRO A 56 -23.49 -3.94 -5.49
N SER A 57 -23.27 -3.41 -4.28
CA SER A 57 -23.20 -1.97 -4.02
C SER A 57 -22.00 -1.25 -4.65
N GLY A 58 -21.02 -2.01 -5.15
CA GLY A 58 -19.74 -1.51 -5.67
C GLY A 58 -18.76 -1.02 -4.59
N VAL A 59 -19.17 -0.96 -3.32
CA VAL A 59 -18.36 -0.42 -2.20
C VAL A 59 -17.06 -1.17 -2.01
N LEU A 60 -17.05 -2.50 -2.18
CA LEU A 60 -15.84 -3.31 -2.11
C LEU A 60 -14.79 -2.93 -3.19
N ALA A 61 -15.24 -2.56 -4.40
CA ALA A 61 -14.35 -2.11 -5.47
C ALA A 61 -13.81 -0.69 -5.20
N HIS A 62 -14.64 0.21 -4.66
CA HIS A 62 -14.18 1.51 -4.18
C HIS A 62 -13.17 1.36 -3.03
N LEU A 63 -13.40 0.44 -2.09
CA LEU A 63 -12.50 0.15 -0.98
C LEU A 63 -11.14 -0.36 -1.47
N ALA A 64 -11.13 -1.32 -2.39
CA ALA A 64 -9.89 -1.81 -3.00
C ALA A 64 -9.12 -0.70 -3.75
N ARG A 65 -9.83 0.15 -4.51
CA ARG A 65 -9.23 1.30 -5.21
C ARG A 65 -8.71 2.40 -4.28
N GLY A 66 -9.41 2.68 -3.18
CA GLY A 66 -8.97 3.62 -2.15
C GLY A 66 -7.69 3.15 -1.46
N LEU A 67 -7.63 1.87 -1.08
CA LEU A 67 -6.43 1.26 -0.50
C LEU A 67 -5.27 1.21 -1.50
N ALA A 68 -5.53 0.87 -2.77
CA ALA A 68 -4.53 0.90 -3.83
C ALA A 68 -3.98 2.31 -4.10
N ALA A 69 -4.83 3.34 -4.11
CA ALA A 69 -4.41 4.73 -4.26
C ALA A 69 -3.58 5.22 -3.06
N ALA A 70 -3.98 4.83 -1.84
CA ALA A 70 -3.25 5.17 -0.62
C ALA A 70 -1.91 4.42 -0.47
N ALA A 71 -1.75 3.25 -1.10
CA ALA A 71 -0.50 2.48 -1.10
C ALA A 71 0.69 3.24 -1.75
N TYR A 72 0.41 4.25 -2.59
CA TYR A 72 1.42 5.14 -3.18
C TYR A 72 2.00 6.18 -2.21
N GLN A 73 1.44 6.34 -1.01
CA GLN A 73 2.00 7.23 0.00
C GLN A 73 3.29 6.65 0.61
N PRO A 74 4.24 7.48 1.08
CA PRO A 74 5.42 7.01 1.81
C PRO A 74 5.02 6.16 3.02
N GLY A 75 5.48 4.91 3.07
CA GLY A 75 5.09 3.95 4.11
C GLY A 75 3.81 3.16 3.83
N GLY A 76 3.10 3.44 2.73
CA GLY A 76 1.84 2.79 2.38
C GLY A 76 0.70 3.14 3.34
N ILE A 77 -0.27 2.23 3.48
CA ILE A 77 -1.43 2.37 4.36
C ILE A 77 -1.65 1.11 5.18
N THR A 78 -2.11 1.26 6.43
CA THR A 78 -2.63 0.15 7.26
C THR A 78 -4.09 0.44 7.60
N ALA A 79 -5.00 -0.42 7.18
CA ALA A 79 -6.44 -0.30 7.43
C ALA A 79 -7.14 -1.67 7.33
N LEU A 80 -8.22 -1.86 8.08
CA LEU A 80 -9.05 -3.09 8.04
C LEU A 80 -8.26 -4.40 8.25
N GLY A 81 -7.22 -4.39 9.09
CA GLY A 81 -6.35 -5.57 9.31
C GLY A 81 -5.43 -5.89 8.13
N LEU A 82 -5.28 -5.00 7.15
CA LEU A 82 -4.34 -5.12 6.04
C LEU A 82 -3.34 -3.97 6.07
N HIS A 83 -2.09 -4.26 5.76
CA HIS A 83 -1.08 -3.28 5.33
C HIS A 83 -0.85 -3.41 3.84
N VAL A 84 -0.83 -2.28 3.13
CA VAL A 84 -0.66 -2.20 1.68
C VAL A 84 0.41 -1.15 1.38
N CYS A 85 1.54 -1.56 0.78
CA CYS A 85 2.60 -0.66 0.37
C CYS A 85 3.20 -1.10 -0.96
N LEU A 86 3.69 -0.18 -1.79
CA LEU A 86 4.32 -0.52 -3.08
C LEU A 86 5.80 -0.87 -2.97
N TYR A 87 6.41 -0.46 -1.87
CA TYR A 87 7.84 -0.44 -1.64
C TYR A 87 8.13 -1.13 -0.31
N ALA A 88 9.23 -1.89 -0.23
CA ALA A 88 9.67 -2.40 1.06
C ALA A 88 10.23 -1.24 1.89
N HIS A 89 9.81 -1.12 3.16
CA HIS A 89 10.23 -0.04 4.06
C HIS A 89 10.52 -0.54 5.49
N PRO A 90 11.30 0.22 6.32
CA PRO A 90 11.72 -0.23 7.65
C PRO A 90 10.57 -0.43 8.66
N TYR A 91 9.44 0.24 8.44
CA TYR A 91 8.28 0.22 9.34
C TYR A 91 7.15 -0.69 8.84
N CYS A 92 7.43 -1.53 7.82
CA CYS A 92 6.45 -2.47 7.27
C CYS A 92 6.12 -3.55 8.34
N PRO A 93 4.84 -3.84 8.63
CA PRO A 93 4.43 -4.76 9.70
C PRO A 93 4.64 -6.25 9.36
N VAL A 94 5.47 -6.58 8.38
CA VAL A 94 6.02 -7.93 8.19
C VAL A 94 7.01 -8.29 9.31
N ALA A 95 7.41 -9.57 9.37
CA ALA A 95 8.43 -10.04 10.31
C ALA A 95 9.74 -9.22 10.20
N PRO A 96 10.49 -8.98 11.30
CA PRO A 96 11.68 -8.13 11.27
C PRO A 96 12.74 -8.51 10.23
N GLY A 97 12.83 -9.80 9.84
CA GLY A 97 13.72 -10.27 8.79
C GLY A 97 13.32 -9.87 7.36
N GLU A 98 12.06 -9.53 7.13
CA GLU A 98 11.45 -9.24 5.82
C GLU A 98 11.23 -7.73 5.56
N ARG A 99 11.50 -6.89 6.56
CA ARG A 99 11.47 -5.43 6.46
C ARG A 99 12.65 -4.95 5.63
N ALA A 100 12.49 -3.85 4.89
CA ALA A 100 13.65 -3.23 4.24
C ALA A 100 14.60 -2.72 5.33
N ARG A 101 15.87 -3.12 5.24
CA ARG A 101 16.88 -2.77 6.25
C ARG A 101 17.42 -1.34 6.13
N CYS A 102 16.96 -0.56 5.16
CA CYS A 102 17.59 0.72 4.78
C CYS A 102 16.68 1.94 4.92
N CYS A 103 17.15 2.86 5.77
CA CYS A 103 17.50 4.21 5.31
C CYS A 103 18.85 4.11 4.55
N THR A 104 19.27 4.98 3.63
CA THR A 104 18.68 6.24 3.13
C THR A 104 19.79 7.16 2.62
N CYS A 105 20.70 6.63 1.78
CA CYS A 105 21.82 7.38 1.19
C CYS A 105 21.45 8.10 -0.11
N GLU A 106 22.10 9.24 -0.33
CA GLU A 106 22.34 9.83 -1.65
C GLU A 106 23.13 8.83 -2.54
N PRO A 107 22.87 8.70 -3.86
CA PRO A 107 23.40 7.58 -4.69
C PRO A 107 24.93 7.41 -4.79
N GLY A 108 25.73 8.31 -4.21
CA GLY A 108 27.19 8.19 -4.11
C GLY A 108 27.74 7.88 -2.71
N ARG A 109 26.93 7.95 -1.63
CA ARG A 109 27.45 7.88 -0.24
C ARG A 109 27.42 6.49 0.40
N CYS A 110 26.53 5.60 -0.04
CA CYS A 110 26.42 4.25 0.56
C CYS A 110 27.59 3.30 0.23
N ALA A 111 28.49 3.66 -0.70
CA ALA A 111 29.64 2.83 -1.07
C ALA A 111 30.78 2.86 -0.03
N LEU A 112 30.76 3.80 0.92
CA LEU A 112 31.83 4.02 1.90
C LEU A 112 31.27 3.84 3.32
N GLY A 113 31.16 2.59 3.77
CA GLY A 113 30.40 2.17 4.96
C GLY A 113 30.98 2.56 6.32
N THR A 114 31.16 3.86 6.59
CA THR A 114 31.67 4.37 7.89
C THR A 114 30.93 5.59 8.46
N ASP A 115 30.08 6.28 7.68
CA ASP A 115 29.39 7.50 8.11
C ASP A 115 27.98 7.22 8.67
N ARG A 116 27.65 7.84 9.82
CA ARG A 116 26.32 7.78 10.49
C ARG A 116 25.42 8.99 10.12
N SER A 117 25.81 9.83 9.17
CA SER A 117 25.08 11.06 8.79
C SER A 117 23.66 10.85 8.24
N CYS A 118 23.29 9.62 7.85
CA CYS A 118 21.98 9.25 7.30
C CYS A 118 20.76 9.50 8.22
N LEU A 119 20.97 9.99 9.45
CA LEU A 119 19.93 10.16 10.47
C LEU A 119 19.04 11.41 10.28
N THR A 120 19.41 12.39 9.45
CA THR A 120 18.74 13.72 9.44
C THR A 120 18.03 14.10 8.14
N THR A 121 18.34 13.47 7.01
CA THR A 121 17.81 13.84 5.67
C THR A 121 17.28 12.66 4.86
N CYS A 122 16.83 11.60 5.54
CA CYS A 122 16.32 10.36 4.92
C CYS A 122 15.05 10.60 4.08
N ARG A 123 15.23 10.97 2.81
CA ARG A 123 14.17 11.04 1.80
C ARG A 123 14.05 9.65 1.17
N TRP A 124 13.03 8.91 1.61
CA TRP A 124 12.73 7.54 1.21
C TRP A 124 12.92 7.38 -0.31
N CYS A 125 13.70 6.39 -0.78
CA CYS A 125 13.78 6.13 -2.22
C CYS A 125 12.36 5.79 -2.68
N ALA A 126 11.82 6.56 -3.63
CA ALA A 126 10.46 6.42 -4.15
C ALA A 126 10.19 5.08 -4.87
N HIS A 127 11.14 4.15 -4.81
CA HIS A 127 11.11 2.83 -5.42
C HIS A 127 11.44 1.68 -4.44
N GLY A 128 11.93 1.96 -3.21
CA GLY A 128 12.21 0.93 -2.17
C GLY A 128 13.47 0.08 -2.39
N CYS A 129 14.06 -0.49 -1.33
CA CYS A 129 15.39 -1.13 -1.39
C CYS A 129 15.47 -2.51 -2.08
N ALA A 130 16.64 -2.85 -2.62
CA ALA A 130 17.01 -4.23 -2.95
C ALA A 130 17.89 -4.88 -1.85
N THR A 131 18.06 -6.20 -1.94
CA THR A 131 18.79 -7.04 -0.95
C THR A 131 20.24 -7.33 -1.32
N ASP A 132 20.69 -6.89 -2.50
CA ASP A 132 22.02 -7.11 -3.08
C ASP A 132 22.97 -5.91 -2.90
N GLY A 133 22.55 -4.89 -2.15
CA GLY A 133 23.28 -3.62 -1.99
C GLY A 133 22.87 -2.53 -2.98
N SER A 134 22.06 -2.84 -4.01
CA SER A 134 21.48 -1.80 -4.86
C SER A 134 20.37 -1.03 -4.09
N CYS A 135 20.50 0.30 -4.04
CA CYS A 135 19.67 1.11 -3.13
C CYS A 135 18.19 1.18 -3.51
N CYS A 136 17.82 0.89 -4.76
CA CYS A 136 16.45 0.95 -5.23
C CYS A 136 16.10 -0.23 -6.16
N ARG A 137 15.27 -1.16 -5.68
CA ARG A 137 14.59 -2.17 -6.51
C ARG A 137 13.38 -1.49 -7.18
N PRO A 138 12.88 -1.93 -8.34
CA PRO A 138 11.58 -1.47 -8.82
C PRO A 138 10.46 -1.90 -7.85
N PRO A 139 9.33 -1.16 -7.76
CA PRO A 139 8.13 -1.64 -7.09
C PRO A 139 7.73 -3.01 -7.62
N SER A 140 7.12 -3.84 -6.78
CA SER A 140 6.26 -4.89 -7.31
C SER A 140 5.08 -4.23 -8.02
N LEU A 141 4.81 -4.64 -9.27
CA LEU A 141 3.67 -4.16 -10.06
C LEU A 141 2.32 -4.34 -9.33
N TRP A 142 2.28 -5.27 -8.39
CA TRP A 142 1.13 -5.70 -7.59
C TRP A 142 1.11 -5.11 -6.17
N GLY A 143 2.14 -4.34 -5.79
CA GLY A 143 2.40 -3.95 -4.41
C GLY A 143 2.80 -5.12 -3.49
N ARG A 144 2.84 -4.85 -2.19
CA ARG A 144 2.99 -5.82 -1.09
C ARG A 144 1.78 -5.64 -0.18
N ILE A 145 1.09 -6.74 0.11
CA ILE A 145 -0.06 -6.78 1.02
C ILE A 145 0.25 -7.77 2.14
N THR A 146 -0.07 -7.40 3.38
CA THR A 146 0.21 -8.21 4.57
C THR A 146 -0.98 -8.10 5.53
N VAL A 147 -1.45 -9.21 6.07
CA VAL A 147 -2.46 -9.21 7.14
C VAL A 147 -1.78 -8.79 8.45
N VAL A 148 -2.45 -7.95 9.24
CA VAL A 148 -1.89 -7.36 10.48
C VAL A 148 -2.86 -7.64 11.63
N GLY A 149 -2.37 -8.35 12.65
CA GLY A 149 -3.11 -8.63 13.88
C GLY A 149 -3.75 -10.02 13.95
N GLU A 150 -3.11 -11.03 13.37
CA GLU A 150 -3.33 -12.46 13.72
C GLU A 150 -2.50 -12.86 14.95
#